data_AF-A0A392PDA1-F1
#
_entry.id   AF-A0A392PDA1-F1
#
_cell.length_a   1.000
_cell.length_b   1.000
_cell.length_c   1.000
_cell.angle_alpha   90.00
_cell.angle_beta   90.00
_cell.angle_gamma   90.00
#
_symmetry.space_group_name_H-M   'P 1'
#
loop_
_entity.id
_entity.type
_entity.pdbx_description
1 polymer ?
#
loop_
_entity_poly.entity_id
_entity_poly.type
_entity_poly.pdbx_seq_one_letter_code
_entity_poly.pdbx_strand_id
1 'polypeptide(L)'
;AAGHGGSDGLHGYVPSLDHVVADTGAFLEKIKSENPGIPCFLFGHSTGGAVVLKAASHPHIEVMVEGIILTSPALRVKPSHPIVG
;
A
#
# COMPACT_ATOMS: atom_id res chain seq x y z
N ALA A 1 -2.04 7.06 5.28
CA ALA A 1 -0.60 7.05 4.98
C ALA A 1 -0.03 8.40 5.40
N ALA A 2 1.16 8.43 6.01
CA ALA A 2 1.80 9.69 6.40
C ALA A 2 1.87 10.68 5.22
N GLY A 3 1.77 11.97 5.52
CA GLY A 3 1.81 13.05 4.53
C GLY A 3 0.58 13.14 3.61
N HIS A 4 -0.50 12.39 3.86
CA HIS A 4 -1.71 12.41 3.02
C HIS A 4 -2.97 12.64 3.86
N GLY A 5 -3.93 13.39 3.32
CA GLY A 5 -5.19 13.68 3.99
C GLY A 5 -4.97 14.39 5.34
N GLY A 6 -5.59 13.87 6.40
CA GLY A 6 -5.43 14.37 7.77
C GLY A 6 -4.30 13.72 8.57
N SER A 7 -3.44 12.91 7.95
CA SER A 7 -2.30 12.30 8.64
C SER A 7 -1.11 13.26 8.72
N ASP A 8 -0.32 13.15 9.79
CA ASP A 8 0.89 13.94 10.02
C ASP A 8 1.97 13.72 8.93
N GLY A 9 2.92 14.65 8.87
CA GLY A 9 4.06 14.61 7.95
C GLY A 9 4.01 15.70 6.88
N LEU A 10 5.04 15.75 6.03
CA LEU A 10 5.07 16.70 4.92
C LEU A 10 4.03 16.30 3.87
N HIS A 11 3.14 17.23 3.51
CA HIS A 11 2.02 16.93 2.63
C HIS A 11 2.48 16.49 1.23
N GLY A 12 1.91 15.39 0.75
CA GLY A 12 2.28 14.74 -0.51
C GLY A 12 3.62 14.00 -0.47
N TYR A 13 4.26 13.85 0.69
CA TYR A 13 5.59 13.26 0.81
C TYR A 13 5.62 12.09 1.79
N VAL A 14 6.18 10.99 1.32
CA VAL A 14 6.59 9.84 2.14
C VAL A 14 8.05 9.53 1.82
N PRO A 15 8.93 9.35 2.83
CA PRO A 15 10.36 9.09 2.59
C PRO A 15 10.62 7.79 1.82
N SER A 16 9.79 6.78 2.05
CA SER A 16 9.83 5.51 1.33
C SER A 16 8.43 4.88 1.31
N LEU A 17 8.14 4.14 0.23
CA LEU A 17 6.97 3.26 0.19
C LEU A 17 7.03 2.17 1.26
N ASP A 18 8.22 1.79 1.76
CA ASP A 18 8.36 0.81 2.85
C ASP A 18 7.68 1.28 4.13
N HIS A 19 7.67 2.59 4.41
CA HIS A 19 6.96 3.12 5.58
C HIS A 19 5.45 2.90 5.44
N VAL A 20 4.91 3.14 4.24
CA VAL A 20 3.49 2.92 3.97
C VAL A 20 3.12 1.43 4.05
N VAL A 21 4.03 0.55 3.63
CA VAL A 21 3.85 -0.91 3.77
C VAL A 21 3.86 -1.33 5.24
N ALA A 22 4.79 -0.81 6.04
CA ALA A 22 4.85 -1.09 7.48
C ALA A 22 3.58 -0.62 8.20
N ASP A 23 3.11 0.60 7.91
CA ASP A 23 1.84 1.13 8.41
C ASP A 23 0.66 0.22 8.02
N THR A 24 0.66 -0.27 6.78
CA THR A 24 -0.38 -1.19 6.27
C THR A 24 -0.37 -2.51 7.03
N GLY A 25 0.81 -3.09 7.28
CA GLY A 25 0.96 -4.33 8.05
C GLY A 25 0.43 -4.18 9.48
N ALA A 26 0.88 -3.14 10.20
CA ALA A 26 0.42 -2.87 11.57
C ALA A 26 -1.10 -2.64 11.63
N PHE A 27 -1.67 -1.96 10.63
CA PHE A 27 -3.10 -1.76 10.54
C PHE A 27 -3.85 -3.08 10.29
N LEU A 28 -3.34 -3.95 9.41
CA LEU A 28 -3.92 -5.27 9.15
C LEU A 28 -3.92 -6.16 10.40
N GLU A 29 -2.81 -6.18 11.15
CA GLU A 29 -2.71 -6.93 12.41
C GLU A 29 -3.80 -6.49 13.40
N LYS A 30 -3.99 -5.18 13.56
CA LYS A 30 -5.07 -4.61 14.38
C LYS A 30 -6.43 -5.09 13.90
N ILE A 31 -6.73 -4.95 12.61
CA ILE A 31 -8.03 -5.35 12.04
C ILE A 31 -8.30 -6.85 12.24
N LYS A 32 -7.31 -7.73 12.03
CA LYS A 32 -7.49 -9.17 12.25
C LYS A 32 -7.69 -9.51 13.73
N SER A 33 -7.00 -8.81 14.63
CA SER A 33 -7.19 -9.01 16.08
C SER A 33 -8.61 -8.61 16.54
N GLU A 34 -9.17 -7.55 15.96
CA GLU A 34 -10.51 -7.04 16.27
C GLU A 34 -11.62 -7.87 15.59
N ASN A 35 -11.30 -8.59 14.52
CA ASN A 35 -12.27 -9.33 13.70
C ASN A 35 -11.79 -10.78 13.40
N PRO A 36 -11.65 -11.64 14.43
CA PRO A 36 -11.14 -12.99 14.24
C PRO A 36 -12.05 -13.82 13.32
N GLY A 37 -11.43 -14.56 12.38
CA GLY A 37 -12.13 -15.46 11.46
C GLY A 37 -12.80 -14.77 10.25
N ILE A 38 -12.75 -13.44 10.15
CA ILE A 38 -13.31 -12.72 9.00
C ILE A 38 -12.24 -12.61 7.89
N PRO A 39 -12.56 -13.00 6.64
CA PRO A 39 -11.70 -12.77 5.48
C PRO A 39 -11.32 -11.29 5.32
N CYS A 40 -10.05 -11.03 5.04
CA CYS A 40 -9.54 -9.66 4.82
C CYS A 40 -9.04 -9.51 3.40
N PHE A 41 -9.33 -8.38 2.76
CA PHE A 41 -8.87 -8.06 1.40
C PHE A 41 -8.25 -6.66 1.39
N LEU A 42 -7.21 -6.46 0.56
CA LEU A 42 -6.67 -5.13 0.30
C LEU A 42 -7.22 -4.58 -1.00
N PHE A 43 -7.59 -3.29 -0.99
CA PHE A 43 -8.01 -2.56 -2.18
C PHE A 43 -7.09 -1.37 -2.43
N GLY A 44 -6.65 -1.18 -3.67
CA GLY A 44 -5.76 -0.08 -4.04
C GLY A 44 -6.09 0.56 -5.39
N HIS A 45 -6.09 1.89 -5.42
CA HIS A 45 -6.23 2.71 -6.64
C HIS A 45 -4.97 3.51 -6.92
N SER A 46 -4.54 3.64 -8.19
CA SER A 46 -3.41 4.49 -8.59
C SER A 46 -2.15 4.21 -7.76
N THR A 47 -1.56 5.21 -7.10
CA THR A 47 -0.43 5.03 -6.16
C THR A 47 -0.77 4.05 -5.03
N GLY A 48 -1.99 4.07 -4.52
CA GLY A 48 -2.46 3.09 -3.53
C GLY A 48 -2.45 1.65 -4.06
N GLY A 49 -2.64 1.45 -5.37
CA GLY A 49 -2.49 0.14 -6.01
C GLY A 49 -1.04 -0.36 -5.98
N ALA A 50 -0.07 0.53 -6.19
CA ALA A 50 1.35 0.20 -6.05
C ALA A 50 1.73 -0.14 -4.60
N VAL A 51 1.16 0.58 -3.64
CA VAL A 51 1.31 0.28 -2.21
C VAL A 51 0.76 -1.11 -1.87
N VAL A 52 -0.48 -1.42 -2.31
CA VAL A 52 -1.09 -2.74 -2.06
C VAL A 52 -0.27 -3.87 -2.68
N LEU A 53 0.22 -3.69 -3.90
CA LEU A 53 1.10 -4.68 -4.54
C LEU A 53 2.39 -4.90 -3.76
N LYS A 54 3.06 -3.82 -3.35
CA LYS A 54 4.29 -3.91 -2.55
C LYS A 54 4.00 -4.53 -1.19
N ALA A 55 2.90 -4.19 -0.54
CA ALA A 55 2.52 -4.76 0.75
C ALA A 55 2.25 -6.27 0.62
N ALA A 56 1.42 -6.67 -0.33
CA ALA A 56 1.05 -8.06 -0.54
C ALA A 56 2.22 -8.95 -1.00
N SER A 57 3.32 -8.39 -1.52
CA SER A 57 4.54 -9.16 -1.81
C SER A 57 5.38 -9.48 -0.56
N HIS A 58 5.02 -8.96 0.61
CA HIS A 58 5.70 -9.31 1.86
C HIS A 58 5.01 -10.53 2.50
N PRO A 59 5.73 -11.62 2.80
CA PRO A 59 5.12 -12.87 3.28
C PRO A 59 4.23 -12.72 4.51
N HIS A 60 4.60 -11.83 5.44
CA HIS A 60 3.80 -11.59 6.65
C HIS A 60 2.45 -10.91 6.35
N ILE A 61 2.34 -10.10 5.31
CA ILE A 61 1.09 -9.46 4.87
C ILE A 61 0.30 -10.41 3.96
N GLU A 62 0.99 -11.14 3.09
CA GLU A 62 0.38 -12.11 2.18
C GLU A 62 -0.51 -13.12 2.94
N VAL A 63 -0.02 -13.66 4.06
CA VAL A 63 -0.78 -14.61 4.89
C VAL A 63 -1.94 -13.99 5.67
N MET A 64 -2.02 -12.65 5.75
CA MET A 64 -3.10 -11.96 6.45
C MET A 64 -4.33 -11.72 5.57
N VAL A 65 -4.17 -11.74 4.24
CA VAL A 65 -5.20 -11.33 3.28
C VAL A 65 -5.60 -12.51 2.38
N GLU A 66 -6.90 -12.61 2.06
CA GLU A 66 -7.41 -13.62 1.13
C GLU A 66 -7.27 -13.20 -0.34
N GLY A 67 -6.96 -11.93 -0.57
CA GLY A 67 -6.72 -11.41 -1.91
C GLY A 67 -6.56 -9.90 -1.95
N ILE A 68 -6.24 -9.42 -3.15
CA ILE A 68 -6.09 -8.00 -3.45
C ILE A 68 -6.96 -7.59 -4.62
N ILE A 69 -7.47 -6.36 -4.60
CA ILE A 69 -8.30 -5.75 -5.64
C ILE A 69 -7.63 -4.45 -6.07
N LEU A 70 -7.40 -4.29 -7.36
CA LEU A 70 -6.61 -3.18 -7.89
C LEU A 70 -7.39 -2.42 -8.97
N THR A 71 -7.31 -1.09 -8.94
CA THR A 71 -7.90 -0.23 -9.98
C THR A 71 -6.85 0.76 -10.48
N SER A 72 -6.53 0.71 -11.78
CA SER A 72 -5.52 1.56 -12.42
C SER A 72 -4.21 1.70 -11.60
N PRO A 73 -3.57 0.60 -11.15
CA PRO A 73 -2.42 0.68 -10.27
C PRO A 73 -1.23 1.39 -10.95
N ALA A 74 -0.50 2.20 -10.18
CA ALA A 74 0.69 2.91 -10.63
C ALA A 74 1.91 1.97 -10.76
N LEU A 75 1.92 1.13 -11.80
CA LEU A 75 2.98 0.11 -12.00
C LEU A 75 4.26 0.66 -12.65
N ARG A 76 4.12 1.71 -13.46
CA ARG A 76 5.22 2.28 -14.21
C ARG A 76 5.01 3.77 -14.40
N VAL A 77 6.06 4.54 -14.15
CA VAL A 77 6.10 5.95 -14.53
C VAL A 77 6.60 6.01 -15.97
N LYS A 78 5.79 6.62 -16.86
CA LYS A 78 6.27 6.98 -18.20
C LYS A 78 6.98 8.33 -18.06
N PRO A 79 8.30 8.42 -18.30
CA PRO A 79 8.98 9.70 -18.25
C PRO A 79 8.41 10.61 -19.35
N SER A 80 8.31 11.90 -19.05
CA SER A 80 7.80 12.91 -19.98
C SER A 80 8.77 13.17 -21.14
N HIS A 81 10.02 12.77 -21.01
CA HIS A 81 11.07 12.86 -22.03
C HIS A 81 11.82 11.54 -22.12
N PRO A 82 12.38 11.16 -23.30
CA PRO A 82 13.28 10.03 -23.40
C PRO A 82 14.44 10.20 -22.42
N ILE A 83 14.76 9.16 -21.65
CA ILE A 83 16.02 9.12 -20.93
C ILE A 83 17.09 8.90 -22.01
N VAL A 84 17.70 9.98 -22.48
CA VAL A 84 18.84 9.90 -23.39
C VAL A 84 20.04 9.50 -22.53
N GLY A 85 20.44 8.24 -22.68
CA GLY A 85 21.72 7.71 -22.20
C GLY A 85 22.72 7.65 -23.34
#